data_AF-A0A482D7U0-F1
#
_entry.id   AF-A0A482D7U0-F1
#
_cell.length_a   1.000
_cell.length_b   1.000
_cell.length_c   1.000
_cell.angle_alpha   90.00
_cell.angle_beta   90.00
_cell.angle_gamma   90.00
#
_symmetry.space_group_name_H-M   'P 1'
#
loop_
_entity.id
_entity.type
_entity.pdbx_description
1 polymer ?
#
loop_
_entity_poly.entity_id
_entity_poly.type
_entity_poly.pdbx_seq_one_letter_code
_entity_poly.pdbx_strand_id
1 'polypeptide(L)'
;MLVDRILEYYGHNLDAYPIIEDRWMVAFNDIFNSYYLLLPFIFALLPWIYFLWKKEAHKKDGKIFRRKIIIASIIGLVFGLLAPYLILAIAASLAARDLYG
;
A
#
# COMPACT_ATOMS: atom_id res chain seq x y z
N MET A 1 7.37 -18.93 -12.84
CA MET A 1 7.90 -17.67 -12.28
C MET A 1 6.82 -16.61 -12.37
N LEU A 2 6.46 -15.98 -11.24
CA LEU A 2 5.41 -14.94 -11.20
C LEU A 2 5.82 -13.72 -12.03
N VAL A 3 7.11 -13.39 -11.97
CA VAL A 3 7.76 -12.31 -12.72
C VAL A 3 7.60 -12.49 -14.22
N ASP A 4 7.92 -13.67 -14.75
CA ASP A 4 7.81 -13.95 -16.19
C ASP A 4 6.37 -13.87 -16.69
N ARG A 5 5.38 -14.30 -15.89
CA ARG A 5 3.96 -14.18 -16.25
C ARG A 5 3.48 -12.73 -16.28
N ILE A 6 3.98 -11.89 -15.37
CA ILE A 6 3.67 -10.45 -15.36
C ILE A 6 4.30 -9.81 -16.60
N LEU A 7 5.55 -10.13 -16.90
CA LEU A 7 6.24 -9.62 -18.09
C LEU A 7 5.62 -10.14 -19.41
N GLU A 8 5.10 -11.36 -19.46
CA GLU A 8 4.33 -11.88 -20.60
C GLU A 8 2.99 -11.17 -20.78
N TYR A 9 2.25 -10.96 -19.68
CA TYR A 9 0.94 -10.31 -19.71
C TYR A 9 1.05 -8.85 -20.20
N TYR A 10 2.06 -8.11 -19.75
CA TYR A 10 2.33 -6.74 -20.20
C TYR A 10 3.23 -6.66 -21.46
N GLY A 11 3.89 -7.76 -21.84
CA GLY A 11 4.84 -7.84 -22.94
C GLY A 11 4.21 -8.09 -24.32
N HIS A 12 2.91 -8.36 -24.40
CA HIS A 12 2.21 -8.58 -25.66
C HIS A 12 2.04 -7.31 -26.53
N ASN A 13 2.38 -6.12 -26.00
CA ASN A 13 2.43 -4.84 -26.73
C ASN A 13 3.86 -4.29 -26.74
N LEU A 14 4.73 -4.89 -27.55
CA LEU A 14 6.12 -4.46 -27.74
C LEU A 14 6.25 -3.04 -28.30
N ASP A 15 5.25 -2.54 -29.02
CA ASP A 15 5.25 -1.21 -29.63
C ASP A 15 4.95 -0.07 -28.64
N ALA A 16 4.33 -0.38 -27.48
CA ALA A 16 3.95 0.63 -26.50
C ALA A 16 5.04 0.87 -25.43
N TYR A 17 5.84 -0.15 -25.10
CA TYR A 17 6.82 -0.11 -24.01
C TYR A 17 8.12 -0.87 -24.37
N PRO A 18 9.04 -0.21 -25.10
CA PRO A 18 10.28 -0.83 -25.57
C PRO A 18 11.28 -1.11 -24.44
N ILE A 19 11.18 -0.42 -23.31
CA ILE A 19 12.11 -0.52 -22.17
C ILE A 19 11.48 -1.35 -21.05
N ILE A 20 12.27 -2.23 -20.43
CA ILE A 20 11.82 -3.15 -19.36
C ILE A 20 11.32 -2.38 -18.12
N GLU A 21 11.92 -1.23 -17.81
CA GLU A 21 11.55 -0.37 -16.68
C GLU A 21 10.14 0.22 -16.82
N ASP A 22 9.74 0.62 -18.04
CA ASP A 22 8.39 1.13 -18.29
C ASP A 22 7.32 0.05 -18.03
N ARG A 23 7.63 -1.21 -18.32
CA ARG A 23 6.71 -2.34 -18.08
C ARG A 23 6.50 -2.60 -16.59
N TRP A 24 7.56 -2.47 -15.79
CA TRP A 24 7.46 -2.55 -14.34
C TRP A 24 6.67 -1.39 -13.76
N MET A 25 6.87 -0.19 -14.30
CA MET A 25 6.14 0.99 -13.86
C MET A 25 4.65 0.89 -14.17
N VAL A 26 4.26 0.36 -15.34
CA VAL A 26 2.87 0.07 -15.71
C VAL A 26 2.29 -1.04 -14.83
N ALA A 27 2.97 -2.17 -14.67
CA ALA A 27 2.51 -3.27 -13.83
C ALA A 27 2.36 -2.85 -12.37
N PHE A 28 3.29 -2.04 -11.86
CA PHE A 28 3.22 -1.47 -10.52
C PHE A 28 2.03 -0.53 -10.42
N ASN A 29 1.81 0.35 -11.39
CA ASN A 29 0.67 1.27 -11.39
C ASN A 29 -0.67 0.53 -11.45
N ASP A 30 -0.79 -0.55 -12.23
CA ASP A 30 -2.02 -1.35 -12.34
C ASP A 30 -2.31 -2.14 -11.05
N ILE A 31 -1.29 -2.79 -10.49
CA ILE A 31 -1.40 -3.47 -9.19
C ILE A 31 -1.75 -2.43 -8.12
N PHE A 32 -1.05 -1.31 -8.11
CA PHE A 32 -1.29 -0.27 -7.14
C PHE A 32 -2.71 0.26 -7.27
N ASN A 33 -3.19 0.69 -8.45
CA ASN A 33 -4.58 1.14 -8.62
C ASN A 33 -5.62 0.07 -8.25
N SER A 34 -5.36 -1.20 -8.56
CA SER A 34 -6.26 -2.32 -8.24
C SER A 34 -6.38 -2.57 -6.73
N TYR A 35 -5.28 -2.44 -5.98
CA TYR A 35 -5.25 -2.71 -4.53
C TYR A 35 -5.21 -1.44 -3.66
N TYR A 36 -5.11 -0.26 -4.27
CA TYR A 36 -5.03 1.04 -3.59
C TYR A 36 -6.29 1.30 -2.76
N LEU A 37 -7.45 0.90 -3.27
CA LEU A 37 -8.70 1.01 -2.53
C LEU A 37 -8.72 0.10 -1.28
N LEU A 38 -7.96 -1.00 -1.26
CA LEU A 38 -7.94 -1.97 -0.16
C LEU A 38 -6.94 -1.62 0.94
N LEU A 39 -5.82 -0.96 0.58
CA LEU A 39 -4.76 -0.54 1.50
C LEU A 39 -5.27 0.23 2.74
N PRO A 40 -6.14 1.25 2.61
CA PRO A 40 -6.70 1.99 3.75
C PRO A 40 -7.46 1.08 4.73
N PHE A 41 -8.17 0.07 4.22
CA PHE A 41 -8.94 -0.86 5.05
C PHE A 41 -8.02 -1.83 5.81
N ILE A 42 -6.92 -2.26 5.19
CA ILE A 42 -5.90 -3.10 5.85
C ILE A 42 -5.31 -2.35 7.06
N PHE A 43 -4.93 -1.07 6.87
CA PHE A 43 -4.39 -0.26 7.96
C PHE A 43 -5.45 0.10 9.02
N ALA A 44 -6.71 0.26 8.64
CA ALA A 44 -7.81 0.47 9.59
C ALA A 44 -8.10 -0.79 10.45
N LEU A 45 -7.82 -1.99 9.94
CA LEU A 45 -8.04 -3.27 10.64
C LEU A 45 -6.89 -3.66 11.59
N LEU A 46 -5.68 -3.15 11.38
CA LEU A 46 -4.51 -3.44 12.24
C LEU A 46 -4.75 -3.20 13.74
N PRO A 47 -5.36 -2.07 14.17
CA PRO A 47 -5.71 -1.84 15.57
C PRO A 47 -6.68 -2.87 16.16
N TRP A 48 -7.55 -3.44 15.33
CA TRP A 48 -8.50 -4.48 15.73
C TRP A 48 -7.83 -5.84 15.93
N ILE A 49 -6.86 -6.18 15.08
CA ILE A 49 -6.05 -7.39 15.24
C ILE A 49 -5.24 -7.31 16.54
N TYR A 50 -4.61 -6.15 16.80
CA TYR A 50 -3.90 -5.91 18.06
C TYR A 50 -4.84 -6.02 19.28
N PHE A 51 -6.08 -5.55 19.14
CA PHE A 51 -7.11 -5.69 20.17
C PHE A 51 -7.43 -7.16 20.50
N LEU A 52 -7.65 -7.99 19.48
CA LEU A 52 -7.96 -9.41 19.68
C LEU A 52 -6.85 -10.11 20.45
N TRP A 53 -5.60 -9.70 20.23
CA TRP A 53 -4.45 -10.30 20.90
C TRP A 53 -4.29 -9.85 22.37
N LYS A 54 -4.65 -8.60 22.71
CA LYS A 54 -4.54 -8.04 24.07
C LYS A 54 -5.86 -7.94 24.84
N LYS A 55 -6.90 -8.69 24.45
CA LYS A 55 -8.25 -8.57 25.03
C LYS A 55 -8.29 -8.65 26.56
N GLU A 56 -7.40 -9.43 27.18
CA GLU A 56 -7.39 -9.67 28.62
C GLU A 56 -6.79 -8.51 29.42
N ALA A 57 -5.83 -7.77 28.84
CA ALA A 57 -5.16 -6.65 29.50
C ALA A 57 -6.04 -5.40 29.62
N HIS A 58 -7.19 -5.36 28.93
CA HIS A 58 -7.97 -4.13 28.73
C HIS A 58 -9.41 -4.20 29.25
N LYS A 59 -9.74 -5.23 30.06
CA LYS A 59 -11.07 -5.40 30.67
C LYS A 59 -11.46 -4.29 31.67
N LYS A 60 -10.50 -3.57 32.26
CA LYS A 60 -10.77 -2.59 33.33
C LYS A 60 -11.20 -1.20 32.85
N ASP A 61 -10.83 -0.76 31.64
CA ASP A 61 -11.08 0.61 31.13
C ASP A 61 -11.71 0.63 29.73
N GLY A 62 -12.78 -0.13 29.52
CA GLY A 62 -13.37 -0.35 28.21
C GLY A 62 -13.85 0.90 27.44
N LYS A 63 -14.11 2.03 28.11
CA LYS A 63 -14.56 3.27 27.44
C LYS A 63 -13.40 4.05 26.82
N ILE A 64 -12.34 4.29 27.60
CA ILE A 64 -11.12 4.96 27.12
C ILE A 64 -10.44 4.11 26.04
N PHE A 65 -10.45 2.80 26.25
CA PHE A 65 -9.83 1.86 25.35
C PHE A 65 -10.55 1.75 23.99
N ARG A 66 -11.89 1.71 23.97
CA ARG A 66 -12.67 1.78 22.71
C ARG A 66 -12.39 3.06 21.92
N ARG A 67 -12.30 4.20 22.62
CA ARG A 67 -11.96 5.48 21.99
C ARG A 67 -10.58 5.45 21.33
N LYS A 68 -9.58 4.85 21.98
CA LYS A 68 -8.23 4.68 21.41
C LYS A 68 -8.24 3.81 20.16
N ILE A 69 -9.00 2.72 20.13
CA ILE A 69 -9.11 1.86 18.93
C ILE A 69 -9.74 2.62 17.77
N ILE A 70 -10.83 3.34 18.01
CA ILE A 70 -11.51 4.12 16.96
C ILE A 70 -10.55 5.17 16.38
N ILE A 71 -9.87 5.93 17.25
CA ILE A 71 -8.89 6.93 16.82
C ILE A 71 -7.74 6.28 16.05
N ALA A 72 -7.18 5.18 16.56
CA ALA A 72 -6.10 4.46 15.88
C ALA A 72 -6.54 3.91 14.51
N SER A 73 -7.79 3.45 14.38
CA SER A 73 -8.34 2.97 13.11
C SER A 73 -8.51 4.12 12.11
N ILE A 74 -8.99 5.29 12.55
CA ILE A 74 -9.10 6.49 11.71
C ILE A 74 -7.72 6.96 11.25
N ILE A 75 -6.75 7.00 12.17
CA ILE A 75 -5.36 7.35 11.83
C ILE A 75 -4.78 6.34 10.83
N GLY A 76 -4.99 5.05 11.05
CA GLY A 76 -4.58 3.99 10.14
C GLY A 76 -5.19 4.15 8.74
N LEU A 77 -6.46 4.51 8.65
CA LEU A 77 -7.15 4.73 7.38
C LEU A 77 -6.56 5.93 6.62
N VAL A 78 -6.35 7.06 7.30
CA VAL A 78 -5.72 8.25 6.70
C VAL A 78 -4.28 7.96 6.28
N PHE A 79 -3.53 7.25 7.11
CA PHE A 79 -2.16 6.84 6.79
C PHE A 79 -2.12 5.87 5.62
N GLY A 80 -3.04 4.91 5.55
CA GLY A 80 -3.15 3.96 4.44
C GLY A 80 -3.54 4.60 3.11
N LEU A 81 -4.14 5.80 3.13
CA LEU A 81 -4.35 6.62 1.93
C LEU A 81 -3.10 7.43 1.56
N LEU A 82 -2.41 8.03 2.53
CA LEU A 82 -1.29 8.94 2.27
C LEU A 82 0.05 8.24 2.03
N ALA A 83 0.33 7.17 2.78
CA ALA A 83 1.60 6.45 2.72
C ALA A 83 1.90 5.89 1.31
N PRO A 84 0.93 5.32 0.57
CA PRO A 84 1.20 4.84 -0.78
C PRO A 84 1.58 5.98 -1.72
N TYR A 85 0.92 7.15 -1.66
CA TYR A 85 1.32 8.32 -2.46
C TYR A 85 2.74 8.79 -2.13
N LEU A 86 3.12 8.80 -0.85
CA LEU A 86 4.48 9.14 -0.44
C LEU A 86 5.51 8.15 -0.97
N ILE A 87 5.21 6.85 -0.96
CA ILE A 87 6.09 5.81 -1.51
C ILE A 87 6.26 6.01 -3.02
N LEU A 88 5.19 6.28 -3.76
CA LEU A 88 5.26 6.57 -5.19
C LEU A 88 6.06 7.84 -5.47
N ALA A 89 5.85 8.91 -4.69
CA ALA A 89 6.59 10.16 -4.85
C ALA A 89 8.09 9.99 -4.59
N ILE A 90 8.46 9.21 -3.57
CA ILE A 90 9.87 8.89 -3.26
C ILE A 90 10.46 8.03 -4.39
N ALA A 91 9.76 7.00 -4.84
CA ALA A 91 10.22 6.14 -5.93
C ALA A 91 10.42 6.93 -7.23
N ALA A 92 9.47 7.80 -7.58
CA ALA A 92 9.58 8.66 -8.75
C ALA A 92 10.73 9.68 -8.62
N SER A 93 10.94 10.25 -7.44
CA SER A 93 12.05 11.18 -7.17
C SER A 93 13.42 10.49 -7.27
N LEU A 94 13.54 9.27 -6.74
CA LEU A 94 14.77 8.47 -6.86
C LEU A 94 15.05 8.07 -8.31
N ALA A 95 14.03 7.62 -9.05
CA ALA A 95 14.16 7.27 -10.46
C ALA A 95 14.55 8.49 -11.31
N ALA A 96 13.96 9.66 -11.07
CA ALA A 96 14.31 10.90 -11.77
C ALA A 96 15.76 11.32 -11.49
N ARG A 97 16.24 11.13 -10.26
CA ARG A 97 17.63 11.41 -9.90
C ARG A 97 18.63 10.45 -10.56
N ASP A 98 18.26 9.18 -10.76
CA ASP A 98 19.14 8.20 -11.41
C ASP A 98 19.18 8.40 -12.94
N LEU A 99 18.08 8.86 -13.55
CA LEU A 99 17.97 9.09 -15.00
C LEU A 99 18.52 10.46 -15.46
N TYR A 100 18.42 11.49 -14.63
CA TYR A 100 18.75 12.89 -15.00
C TYR A 100 19.80 13.54 -14.10
N GLY A 101 20.34 12.82 -13.11
CA GLY A 101 21.32 13.32 -12.13
C GLY A 101 22.74 12.86 -12.38
#